data_AF-A3LUP6-F1
#
_entry.id   AF-A3LUP6-F1
#
_cell.length_a   1.000
_cell.length_b   1.000
_cell.length_c   1.000
_cell.angle_alpha   90.00
_cell.angle_beta   90.00
_cell.angle_gamma   90.00
#
_symmetry.space_group_name_H-M   'P 1'
#
loop_
_entity.id
_entity.type
_entity.pdbx_description
1 polymer ?
#
loop_
_entity_poly.entity_id
_entity_poly.type
_entity_poly.pdbx_seq_one_letter_code
_entity_poly.pdbx_strand_id
1 'polypeptide(L)'
;MSTFCNFFRYRSNNYTMLPKQFLERLLVLATFVYATNACIITGFKVDRSQVNLAVGDITVEANSYWSILGNSASSLNGALWVKKSAGFYIAGTDKIDSLSVTLPSGSHSINNEGTIVFNSISCKSTTKYQLSGTSFCNSGEMYLAGNGASGSLTSITSNSWTNSGLLSFHQKKRTNSCVSLGQPSGTIHNSGQICLHNHLFQQQGNIVGGGCLTANENSSIFLSNCNSNIDSTHSFYLADCKSSMRAKASSKSKTFNVYGFGGGNMIGLDLPLLSGVNGWCYNAVSGILTLKAKGNLSQNFSIGCGYDKNKFQITSDCSVGLSSVSNGALKYNGPCPKRKLPAVCKPCKPIPSCPQGTTTKTTTKSSSTGASTPNPQTTVTSTWTGFYTTVVTETATPGGTDTVIVEVPSSPNPQTTVTS
;
A
#
# COMPACT_ATOMS: atom_id res chain seq x y z
N MET A 1 -21.78 25.91 72.58
CA MET A 1 -22.41 25.17 73.70
C MET A 1 -23.58 24.38 73.15
N SER A 2 -23.84 23.18 73.70
CA SER A 2 -25.18 22.53 73.82
C SER A 2 -25.92 22.09 72.53
N THR A 3 -26.71 21.00 72.46
CA THR A 3 -26.81 19.69 73.16
C THR A 3 -27.68 18.80 72.22
N PHE A 4 -27.20 17.69 71.65
CA PHE A 4 -27.14 16.32 72.19
C PHE A 4 -28.49 15.58 72.39
N CYS A 5 -28.68 14.44 71.69
CA CYS A 5 -29.37 13.22 72.18
C CYS A 5 -30.92 13.24 72.48
N ASN A 6 -31.67 12.12 72.59
CA ASN A 6 -31.41 10.69 72.30
C ASN A 6 -32.69 9.82 72.12
N PHE A 7 -32.56 8.71 71.37
CA PHE A 7 -33.09 7.33 71.56
C PHE A 7 -34.49 7.01 72.15
N PHE A 8 -35.17 6.02 71.53
CA PHE A 8 -35.37 4.61 72.01
C PHE A 8 -35.65 3.71 70.77
N ARG A 9 -34.94 2.61 70.42
CA ARG A 9 -34.80 1.24 71.01
C ARG A 9 -36.15 0.49 71.15
N TYR A 10 -36.35 -0.73 70.60
CA TYR A 10 -35.64 -2.02 70.79
C TYR A 10 -35.55 -2.83 69.45
N ARG A 11 -34.49 -3.57 69.06
CA ARG A 11 -33.97 -4.91 69.49
C ARG A 11 -35.01 -6.07 69.37
N SER A 12 -34.71 -7.28 68.86
CA SER A 12 -33.45 -7.99 68.47
C SER A 12 -33.78 -9.22 67.54
N ASN A 13 -32.93 -10.20 67.11
CA ASN A 13 -31.54 -10.61 67.43
C ASN A 13 -30.90 -11.56 66.34
N ASN A 14 -29.62 -11.34 65.99
CA ASN A 14 -28.47 -12.25 65.69
C ASN A 14 -28.49 -13.59 64.88
N TYR A 15 -27.30 -13.88 64.31
CA TYR A 15 -26.60 -15.19 64.08
C TYR A 15 -26.54 -15.90 62.69
N THR A 16 -25.57 -15.46 61.87
CA THR A 16 -24.38 -16.21 61.37
C THR A 16 -24.42 -17.50 60.49
N MET A 17 -23.40 -17.55 59.59
CA MET A 17 -22.75 -18.69 58.89
C MET A 17 -23.37 -19.28 57.60
N LEU A 18 -22.51 -19.36 56.57
CA LEU A 18 -22.65 -20.28 55.44
C LEU A 18 -22.21 -21.71 55.83
N PRO A 19 -22.91 -22.75 55.36
CA PRO A 19 -22.33 -24.06 55.08
C PRO A 19 -21.75 -24.08 53.65
N LYS A 20 -20.53 -24.61 53.49
CA LYS A 20 -20.02 -25.02 52.16
C LYS A 20 -20.63 -26.38 51.80
N GLN A 21 -21.45 -26.46 50.73
CA GLN A 21 -21.62 -27.57 49.77
C GLN A 21 -22.90 -27.35 48.93
N PHE A 22 -23.08 -28.12 47.86
CA PHE A 22 -24.20 -28.03 46.89
C PHE A 22 -24.35 -26.71 46.13
N LEU A 23 -23.45 -26.45 45.16
CA LEU A 23 -23.84 -25.80 43.90
C LEU A 23 -22.98 -26.18 42.68
N GLU A 24 -22.62 -27.46 42.54
CA GLU A 24 -22.18 -27.99 41.24
C GLU A 24 -23.35 -28.66 40.51
N ARG A 25 -23.77 -28.09 39.38
CA ARG A 25 -24.07 -28.81 38.11
C ARG A 25 -24.50 -27.85 36.99
N LEU A 26 -23.97 -28.12 35.79
CA LEU A 26 -24.38 -27.61 34.47
C LEU A 26 -24.56 -26.08 34.35
N LEU A 27 -23.43 -25.39 34.17
CA LEU A 27 -23.42 -24.29 33.20
C LEU A 27 -23.10 -24.89 31.82
N VAL A 28 -24.12 -25.13 30.99
CA VAL A 28 -23.89 -25.62 29.62
C VAL A 28 -23.40 -24.46 28.77
N LEU A 29 -22.07 -24.36 28.62
CA LEU A 29 -21.41 -23.47 27.67
C LEU A 29 -21.75 -23.91 26.24
N ALA A 30 -22.86 -23.39 25.72
CA ALA A 30 -23.23 -23.47 24.32
C ALA A 30 -22.27 -22.60 23.48
N THR A 31 -21.05 -23.08 23.29
CA THR A 31 -20.10 -22.53 22.33
C THR A 31 -20.67 -22.74 20.93
N PHE A 32 -21.41 -21.75 20.44
CA PHE A 32 -21.75 -21.64 19.03
C PHE A 32 -20.46 -21.46 18.24
N VAL A 33 -19.89 -22.59 17.81
CA VAL A 33 -18.89 -22.62 16.74
C VAL A 33 -19.64 -22.24 15.46
N TYR A 34 -19.73 -20.92 15.23
CA TYR A 34 -20.01 -20.41 13.90
C TYR A 34 -18.89 -20.91 13.00
N ALA A 35 -19.19 -21.93 12.19
CA ALA A 35 -18.31 -22.36 11.12
C ALA A 35 -18.20 -21.20 10.11
N THR A 36 -17.21 -20.34 10.28
CA THR A 36 -16.86 -19.37 9.24
C THR A 36 -16.41 -20.14 8.02
N ASN A 37 -16.90 -19.77 6.84
CA ASN A 37 -16.47 -20.33 5.57
C ASN A 37 -15.09 -19.77 5.21
N ALA A 38 -14.09 -20.09 6.02
CA ALA A 38 -12.73 -19.61 5.90
C ALA A 38 -12.05 -20.25 4.68
N CYS A 39 -11.79 -19.45 3.65
CA CYS A 39 -11.04 -19.86 2.48
C CYS A 39 -9.54 -19.84 2.80
N ILE A 40 -9.02 -21.01 3.18
CA ILE A 40 -7.59 -21.19 3.47
C ILE A 40 -6.88 -21.65 2.19
N ILE A 41 -5.86 -20.91 1.77
CA ILE A 41 -5.00 -21.24 0.64
C ILE A 41 -3.64 -21.72 1.14
N THR A 42 -3.37 -23.00 0.91
CA THR A 42 -2.05 -23.64 1.05
C THR A 42 -1.47 -23.96 -0.33
N GLY A 43 -0.15 -23.87 -0.47
CA GLY A 43 0.54 -24.11 -1.74
C GLY A 43 0.28 -23.04 -2.79
N PHE A 44 0.30 -23.42 -4.07
CA PHE A 44 0.26 -22.49 -5.20
C PHE A 44 -1.04 -22.61 -5.99
N LYS A 45 -1.88 -21.57 -5.96
CA LYS A 45 -3.17 -21.53 -6.68
C LYS A 45 -3.19 -20.42 -7.72
N VAL A 46 -3.64 -20.75 -8.94
CA VAL A 46 -3.90 -19.79 -10.03
C VAL A 46 -5.29 -20.01 -10.60
N ASP A 47 -6.18 -19.03 -10.46
CA ASP A 47 -7.49 -19.02 -11.12
C ASP A 47 -7.46 -18.08 -12.34
N ARG A 48 -8.01 -18.54 -13.47
CA ARG A 48 -8.10 -17.80 -14.74
C ARG A 48 -9.54 -17.54 -15.21
N SER A 49 -10.51 -17.91 -14.39
CA SER A 49 -11.94 -17.70 -14.55
C SER A 49 -12.43 -16.62 -13.55
N GLN A 50 -13.71 -16.26 -13.63
CA GLN A 50 -14.33 -15.44 -12.60
C GLN A 50 -14.30 -16.18 -11.24
N VAL A 51 -13.92 -15.46 -10.18
CA VAL A 51 -13.81 -16.00 -8.81
C VAL A 51 -14.71 -15.18 -7.89
N ASN A 52 -15.62 -15.84 -7.18
CA ASN A 52 -16.32 -15.20 -6.07
C ASN A 52 -15.37 -15.11 -4.86
N LEU A 53 -15.15 -13.91 -4.35
CA LEU A 53 -14.36 -13.64 -3.14
C LEU A 53 -15.22 -13.23 -1.93
N ALA A 54 -16.55 -13.12 -2.12
CA ALA A 54 -17.50 -12.94 -1.03
C ALA A 54 -17.81 -14.29 -0.34
N VAL A 55 -16.77 -15.01 0.05
CA VAL A 55 -16.84 -16.35 0.64
C VAL A 55 -16.81 -16.35 2.17
N GLY A 56 -16.30 -15.26 2.77
CA GLY A 56 -16.00 -15.15 4.20
C GLY A 56 -14.57 -14.66 4.39
N ASP A 57 -13.91 -15.13 5.44
CA ASP A 57 -12.48 -14.88 5.68
C ASP A 57 -11.61 -15.59 4.65
N ILE A 58 -10.50 -14.98 4.25
CA ILE A 58 -9.51 -15.53 3.31
C ILE A 58 -8.15 -15.51 3.99
N THR A 59 -7.53 -16.67 4.18
CA THR A 59 -6.15 -16.78 4.69
C THR A 59 -5.25 -17.38 3.63
N VAL A 60 -4.19 -16.69 3.26
CA VAL A 60 -3.09 -17.28 2.45
C VAL A 60 -1.96 -17.64 3.39
N GLU A 61 -1.65 -18.92 3.48
CA GLU A 61 -0.65 -19.47 4.40
C GLU A 61 0.78 -19.13 4.00
N ALA A 62 1.71 -19.24 4.97
CA ALA A 62 3.13 -18.99 4.70
C ALA A 62 3.64 -19.84 3.53
N ASN A 63 4.53 -19.26 2.72
CA ASN A 63 5.08 -19.86 1.50
C ASN A 63 4.03 -20.28 0.44
N SER A 64 2.78 -19.81 0.57
CA SER A 64 1.67 -20.12 -0.35
C SER A 64 1.26 -18.89 -1.16
N TYR A 65 0.62 -19.06 -2.31
CA TYR A 65 0.03 -17.94 -3.04
C TYR A 65 -1.31 -18.26 -3.70
N TRP A 66 -2.13 -17.22 -3.83
CA TRP A 66 -3.31 -17.21 -4.69
C TRP A 66 -3.17 -16.10 -5.73
N SER A 67 -3.17 -16.46 -7.02
CA SER A 67 -3.23 -15.52 -8.13
C SER A 67 -4.53 -15.66 -8.89
N ILE A 68 -5.23 -14.54 -9.08
CA ILE A 68 -6.55 -14.47 -9.72
C ILE A 68 -6.41 -13.55 -10.94
N LEU A 69 -6.68 -14.09 -12.12
CA LEU A 69 -6.35 -13.44 -13.40
C LEU A 69 -7.61 -13.27 -14.24
N GLY A 70 -7.95 -12.02 -14.59
CA GLY A 70 -9.12 -11.69 -15.41
C GLY A 70 -10.43 -11.54 -14.63
N ASN A 71 -10.40 -11.41 -13.30
CA ASN A 71 -11.61 -11.22 -12.49
C ASN A 71 -11.97 -9.72 -12.41
N SER A 72 -13.01 -9.27 -13.12
CA SER A 72 -13.35 -7.84 -13.26
C SER A 72 -13.95 -7.20 -12.01
N ALA A 73 -14.63 -7.97 -11.17
CA ALA A 73 -15.17 -7.54 -9.90
C ALA A 73 -14.78 -8.51 -8.79
N SER A 74 -14.37 -7.97 -7.64
CA SER A 74 -13.86 -8.72 -6.50
C SER A 74 -14.25 -8.02 -5.21
N SER A 75 -15.16 -8.60 -4.43
CA SER A 75 -15.49 -8.10 -3.09
C SER A 75 -14.97 -9.06 -2.02
N LEU A 76 -14.19 -8.52 -1.10
CA LEU A 76 -13.63 -9.22 0.06
C LEU A 76 -14.60 -9.04 1.23
N ASN A 77 -15.39 -10.07 1.55
CA ASN A 77 -16.46 -9.99 2.56
C ASN A 77 -16.07 -10.75 3.85
N GLY A 78 -14.92 -10.40 4.42
CA GLY A 78 -14.36 -11.01 5.63
C GLY A 78 -13.01 -10.40 6.00
N ALA A 79 -12.23 -11.09 6.82
CA ALA A 79 -10.83 -10.79 7.04
C ALA A 79 -9.95 -11.42 5.93
N LEU A 80 -9.15 -10.61 5.23
CA LEU A 80 -8.07 -11.09 4.37
C LEU A 80 -6.75 -11.08 5.16
N TRP A 81 -6.21 -12.26 5.46
CA TRP A 81 -4.89 -12.44 6.06
C TRP A 81 -3.92 -13.03 5.05
N VAL A 82 -2.90 -12.27 4.66
CA VAL A 82 -1.78 -12.75 3.84
C VAL A 82 -0.56 -12.83 4.74
N LYS A 83 -0.19 -14.05 5.13
CA LYS A 83 0.89 -14.29 6.11
C LYS A 83 2.27 -13.98 5.53
N LYS A 84 3.27 -13.92 6.39
CA LYS A 84 4.67 -13.72 5.98
C LYS A 84 5.09 -14.76 4.93
N SER A 85 5.80 -14.31 3.90
CA SER A 85 6.19 -15.10 2.71
C SER A 85 5.02 -15.65 1.87
N ALA A 86 3.79 -15.21 2.10
CA ALA A 86 2.62 -15.54 1.28
C ALA A 86 2.34 -14.47 0.21
N GLY A 87 1.49 -14.77 -0.77
CA GLY A 87 1.08 -13.80 -1.79
C GLY A 87 -0.38 -13.88 -2.26
N PHE A 88 -1.04 -12.73 -2.40
CA PHE A 88 -2.41 -12.61 -2.91
C PHE A 88 -2.47 -11.59 -4.05
N TYR A 89 -2.80 -12.06 -5.25
CA TYR A 89 -2.73 -11.27 -6.48
C TYR A 89 -4.09 -11.26 -7.18
N ILE A 90 -4.61 -10.07 -7.51
CA ILE A 90 -5.75 -9.89 -8.41
C ILE A 90 -5.29 -9.04 -9.60
N ALA A 91 -5.16 -9.67 -10.76
CA ALA A 91 -4.69 -9.03 -11.98
C ALA A 91 -5.80 -8.95 -13.03
N GLY A 92 -5.95 -7.78 -13.63
CA GLY A 92 -6.66 -7.64 -14.89
C GLY A 92 -5.86 -8.18 -16.07
N THR A 93 -6.56 -8.39 -17.17
CA THR A 93 -6.01 -8.82 -18.45
C THR A 93 -6.53 -7.89 -19.56
N ASP A 94 -5.91 -7.95 -20.73
CA ASP A 94 -6.38 -7.34 -21.98
C ASP A 94 -7.85 -7.72 -22.33
N LYS A 95 -8.30 -8.87 -21.83
CA LYS A 95 -9.65 -9.41 -22.02
C LYS A 95 -10.72 -8.81 -21.10
N ILE A 96 -10.35 -8.02 -20.08
CA ILE A 96 -11.33 -7.30 -19.24
C ILE A 96 -11.13 -5.78 -19.34
N ASP A 97 -12.24 -5.05 -19.40
CA ASP A 97 -12.16 -3.60 -19.59
C ASP A 97 -11.86 -2.86 -18.28
N SER A 98 -12.32 -3.34 -17.13
CA SER A 98 -12.09 -2.73 -15.81
C SER A 98 -11.72 -3.76 -14.74
N LEU A 99 -11.16 -3.28 -13.64
CA LEU A 99 -10.94 -4.06 -12.41
C LEU A 99 -11.47 -3.28 -11.20
N SER A 100 -12.36 -3.91 -10.45
CA SER A 100 -12.89 -3.41 -9.18
C SER A 100 -12.55 -4.38 -8.04
N VAL A 101 -11.74 -3.94 -7.07
CA VAL A 101 -11.50 -4.64 -5.81
C VAL A 101 -12.05 -3.82 -4.64
N THR A 102 -12.97 -4.40 -3.88
CA THR A 102 -13.64 -3.75 -2.75
C THR A 102 -13.49 -4.55 -1.46
N LEU A 103 -13.19 -3.86 -0.36
CA LEU A 103 -13.40 -4.34 1.01
C LEU A 103 -14.52 -3.46 1.58
N PRO A 104 -15.79 -3.94 1.65
CA PRO A 104 -16.91 -3.10 2.05
C PRO A 104 -16.77 -2.51 3.46
N SER A 105 -17.53 -1.46 3.74
CA SER A 105 -17.71 -0.96 5.11
C SER A 105 -18.49 -1.98 5.95
N GLY A 106 -17.90 -2.42 7.04
CA GLY A 106 -18.43 -3.48 7.90
C GLY A 106 -17.30 -4.20 8.63
N SER A 107 -17.63 -5.33 9.27
CA SER A 107 -16.68 -6.20 9.99
C SER A 107 -15.79 -7.00 9.02
N HIS A 108 -14.99 -6.29 8.23
CA HIS A 108 -14.06 -6.80 7.23
C HIS A 108 -12.70 -6.17 7.44
N SER A 109 -11.61 -6.86 7.15
CA SER A 109 -10.26 -6.37 7.46
C SER A 109 -9.20 -6.86 6.48
N ILE A 110 -8.04 -6.22 6.48
CA ILE A 110 -6.82 -6.71 5.81
C ILE A 110 -5.69 -6.74 6.83
N ASN A 111 -5.04 -7.89 6.98
CA ASN A 111 -3.76 -8.04 7.65
C ASN A 111 -2.73 -8.63 6.66
N ASN A 112 -1.72 -7.83 6.30
CA ASN A 112 -0.73 -8.20 5.29
C ASN A 112 0.69 -8.21 5.86
N GLU A 113 1.27 -9.40 5.96
CA GLU A 113 2.67 -9.67 6.29
C GLU A 113 3.46 -10.20 5.07
N GLY A 114 2.77 -10.57 4.01
CA GLY A 114 3.31 -11.05 2.74
C GLY A 114 3.19 -10.00 1.62
N THR A 115 2.76 -10.44 0.43
CA THR A 115 2.62 -9.57 -0.74
C THR A 115 1.18 -9.53 -1.25
N ILE A 116 0.55 -8.35 -1.30
CA ILE A 116 -0.73 -8.13 -1.98
C ILE A 116 -0.50 -7.32 -3.25
N VAL A 117 -1.06 -7.76 -4.39
CA VAL A 117 -1.00 -7.01 -5.65
C VAL A 117 -2.37 -6.93 -6.30
N PHE A 118 -2.91 -5.72 -6.42
CA PHE A 118 -4.05 -5.42 -7.29
C PHE A 118 -3.53 -4.65 -8.50
N ASN A 119 -3.61 -5.24 -9.69
CA ASN A 119 -2.99 -4.69 -10.90
C ASN A 119 -3.96 -4.68 -12.09
N SER A 120 -4.18 -3.49 -12.65
CA SER A 120 -5.08 -3.20 -13.78
C SER A 120 -4.40 -2.38 -14.88
N ILE A 121 -3.07 -2.38 -14.94
CA ILE A 121 -2.30 -1.69 -16.00
C ILE A 121 -2.66 -2.19 -17.41
N SER A 122 -3.11 -3.44 -17.52
CA SER A 122 -3.60 -4.13 -18.73
C SER A 122 -5.06 -3.82 -19.10
N CYS A 123 -5.86 -3.28 -18.18
CA CYS A 123 -7.27 -2.96 -18.41
C CYS A 123 -7.44 -1.73 -19.32
N LYS A 124 -8.60 -1.62 -19.98
CA LYS A 124 -8.87 -0.55 -20.98
C LYS A 124 -9.59 0.68 -20.40
N SER A 125 -10.28 0.52 -19.27
CA SER A 125 -11.21 1.45 -18.65
C SER A 125 -10.86 1.69 -17.17
N THR A 126 -11.79 2.22 -16.38
CA THR A 126 -11.53 2.66 -15.00
C THR A 126 -11.11 1.54 -14.04
N THR A 127 -10.25 1.91 -13.09
CA THR A 127 -9.86 1.09 -11.95
C THR A 127 -10.63 1.52 -10.71
N LYS A 128 -11.12 0.56 -9.91
CA LYS A 128 -11.72 0.85 -8.59
C LYS A 128 -11.05 0.01 -7.51
N TYR A 129 -10.25 0.65 -6.67
CA TYR A 129 -9.79 0.07 -5.40
C TYR A 129 -10.42 0.86 -4.26
N GLN A 130 -11.36 0.25 -3.53
CA GLN A 130 -12.08 0.89 -2.43
C GLN A 130 -12.10 -0.02 -1.21
N LEU A 131 -11.16 0.21 -0.28
CA LEU A 131 -10.95 -0.64 0.88
C LEU A 131 -11.37 0.11 2.15
N SER A 132 -12.50 -0.26 2.76
CA SER A 132 -13.20 0.53 3.79
C SER A 132 -13.65 -0.27 5.03
N GLY A 133 -13.05 -1.44 5.27
CA GLY A 133 -13.35 -2.31 6.41
C GLY A 133 -12.95 -1.72 7.78
N THR A 134 -13.23 -2.42 8.88
CA THR A 134 -12.90 -1.96 10.24
C THR A 134 -11.40 -1.74 10.47
N SER A 135 -10.52 -2.58 9.90
CA SER A 135 -9.08 -2.45 10.08
C SER A 135 -8.25 -2.72 8.83
N PHE A 136 -7.11 -2.03 8.73
CA PHE A 136 -6.06 -2.24 7.75
C PHE A 136 -4.70 -2.26 8.44
N CYS A 137 -3.97 -3.37 8.31
CA CYS A 137 -2.64 -3.57 8.86
C CYS A 137 -1.69 -4.07 7.76
N ASN A 138 -0.60 -3.35 7.50
CA ASN A 138 0.39 -3.71 6.49
C ASN A 138 1.82 -3.66 7.04
N SER A 139 2.41 -4.82 7.28
CA SER A 139 3.85 -5.01 7.60
C SER A 139 4.64 -5.60 6.44
N GLY A 140 3.95 -6.28 5.50
CA GLY A 140 4.47 -6.74 4.23
C GLY A 140 4.42 -5.66 3.13
N GLU A 141 4.10 -6.07 1.90
CA GLU A 141 4.06 -5.19 0.73
C GLU A 141 2.69 -5.22 0.05
N MET A 142 2.14 -4.05 -0.29
CA MET A 142 0.89 -3.94 -1.02
C MET A 142 1.01 -2.98 -2.21
N TYR A 143 0.62 -3.47 -3.39
CA TYR A 143 0.71 -2.75 -4.66
C TYR A 143 -0.68 -2.53 -5.24
N LEU A 144 -1.01 -1.28 -5.59
CA LEU A 144 -2.27 -0.87 -6.20
C LEU A 144 -1.96 -0.13 -7.50
N ALA A 145 -2.08 -0.84 -8.62
CA ALA A 145 -1.57 -0.42 -9.92
C ALA A 145 -2.68 -0.28 -10.97
N GLY A 146 -2.80 0.90 -11.58
CA GLY A 146 -3.82 1.23 -12.60
C GLY A 146 -3.25 1.68 -13.93
N ASN A 147 -4.08 1.62 -14.97
CA ASN A 147 -3.76 2.12 -16.31
C ASN A 147 -3.72 3.66 -16.43
N GLY A 148 -4.33 4.39 -15.49
CA GLY A 148 -4.51 5.85 -15.57
C GLY A 148 -5.71 6.27 -16.43
N ALA A 149 -6.83 5.54 -16.35
CA ALA A 149 -8.12 5.95 -16.88
C ALA A 149 -8.80 7.00 -15.97
N SER A 150 -9.44 8.01 -16.57
CA SER A 150 -10.12 9.10 -15.85
C SER A 150 -11.28 8.59 -15.00
N GLY A 151 -11.44 9.09 -13.78
CA GLY A 151 -12.46 8.61 -12.83
C GLY A 151 -12.10 7.34 -12.05
N SER A 152 -10.86 6.84 -12.18
CA SER A 152 -10.39 5.73 -11.35
C SER A 152 -10.27 6.11 -9.87
N LEU A 153 -10.69 5.21 -8.98
CA LEU A 153 -10.71 5.39 -7.53
C LEU A 153 -9.64 4.53 -6.85
N THR A 154 -8.95 5.07 -5.85
CA THR A 154 -7.98 4.32 -5.03
C THR A 154 -8.01 4.80 -3.58
N SER A 155 -8.64 4.04 -2.69
CA SER A 155 -8.76 4.38 -1.27
C SER A 155 -8.47 3.21 -0.33
N ILE A 156 -7.76 3.50 0.76
CA ILE A 156 -7.58 2.62 1.93
C ILE A 156 -8.06 3.39 3.16
N THR A 157 -9.36 3.31 3.38
CA THR A 157 -10.18 4.15 4.25
C THR A 157 -10.74 3.37 5.45
N SER A 158 -9.99 2.37 5.94
CA SER A 158 -10.34 1.63 7.15
C SER A 158 -10.28 2.49 8.42
N ASN A 159 -11.09 2.15 9.43
CA ASN A 159 -11.19 2.92 10.67
C ASN A 159 -9.92 2.84 11.52
N SER A 160 -9.38 1.63 11.71
CA SER A 160 -8.01 1.41 12.19
C SER A 160 -7.09 1.25 10.99
N TRP A 161 -5.97 1.98 10.96
CA TRP A 161 -5.06 2.02 9.82
C TRP A 161 -3.60 2.04 10.29
N THR A 162 -2.84 1.02 9.90
CA THR A 162 -1.41 0.91 10.19
C THR A 162 -0.59 0.45 8.96
N ASN A 163 0.57 1.07 8.74
CA ASN A 163 1.57 0.65 7.77
C ASN A 163 2.98 0.75 8.38
N SER A 164 3.64 -0.40 8.55
CA SER A 164 5.06 -0.54 8.85
C SER A 164 5.88 -1.12 7.68
N GLY A 165 5.20 -1.69 6.68
CA GLY A 165 5.77 -2.24 5.46
C GLY A 165 5.79 -1.24 4.29
N LEU A 166 5.47 -1.71 3.09
CA LEU A 166 5.37 -0.89 1.87
C LEU A 166 3.93 -0.83 1.34
N LEU A 167 3.46 0.38 1.03
CA LEU A 167 2.34 0.64 0.13
C LEU A 167 2.85 1.30 -1.15
N SER A 168 2.51 0.78 -2.32
CA SER A 168 2.90 1.35 -3.61
C SER A 168 1.67 1.57 -4.50
N PHE A 169 1.40 2.84 -4.80
CA PHE A 169 0.32 3.31 -5.66
C PHE A 169 0.92 3.76 -6.99
N HIS A 170 0.39 3.27 -8.11
CA HIS A 170 0.97 3.53 -9.43
C HIS A 170 -0.11 3.66 -10.51
N GLN A 171 -0.05 4.73 -11.31
CA GLN A 171 -0.75 4.81 -12.59
C GLN A 171 0.23 4.84 -13.77
N LYS A 172 -0.09 4.13 -14.85
CA LYS A 172 0.68 4.21 -16.13
C LYS A 172 0.57 5.59 -16.81
N LYS A 173 -0.45 6.38 -16.45
CA LYS A 173 -0.68 7.75 -16.93
C LYS A 173 -1.19 8.62 -15.78
N ARG A 174 -0.62 9.82 -15.60
CA ARG A 174 -1.10 10.81 -14.62
C ARG A 174 -2.53 11.24 -14.94
N THR A 175 -3.42 11.04 -13.97
CA THR A 175 -4.80 11.56 -13.98
C THR A 175 -5.04 12.50 -12.80
N ASN A 176 -6.26 13.01 -12.65
CA ASN A 176 -6.73 13.69 -11.43
C ASN A 176 -7.08 12.72 -10.27
N SER A 177 -6.91 11.41 -10.46
CA SER A 177 -7.19 10.38 -9.44
C SER A 177 -6.33 10.58 -8.19
N CYS A 178 -7.01 10.67 -7.04
CA CYS A 178 -6.38 10.85 -5.74
C CYS A 178 -6.34 9.52 -4.96
N VAL A 179 -5.22 9.27 -4.29
CA VAL A 179 -5.06 8.25 -3.26
C VAL A 179 -5.59 8.82 -1.93
N SER A 180 -6.63 8.19 -1.37
CA SER A 180 -7.21 8.56 -0.07
C SER A 180 -6.87 7.52 0.99
N LEU A 181 -6.15 7.93 2.04
CA LEU A 181 -5.69 7.06 3.13
C LEU A 181 -6.29 7.51 4.47
N GLY A 182 -6.86 6.56 5.22
CA GLY A 182 -7.59 6.80 6.46
C GLY A 182 -8.94 7.51 6.26
N GLN A 183 -9.77 7.46 7.30
CA GLN A 183 -11.02 8.24 7.36
C GLN A 183 -10.74 9.75 7.47
N PRO A 184 -11.62 10.63 6.93
CA PRO A 184 -11.54 12.07 7.15
C PRO A 184 -11.49 12.41 8.65
N SER A 185 -10.57 13.29 9.05
CA SER A 185 -10.24 13.63 10.45
C SER A 185 -9.77 12.46 11.34
N GLY A 186 -9.67 11.24 10.82
CA GLY A 186 -9.08 10.08 11.51
C GLY A 186 -7.55 10.15 11.58
N THR A 187 -6.91 9.04 11.92
CA THR A 187 -5.44 8.94 12.03
C THR A 187 -4.93 7.75 11.24
N ILE A 188 -3.90 7.96 10.41
CA ILE A 188 -3.09 6.90 9.82
C ILE A 188 -1.77 6.76 10.58
N HIS A 189 -1.44 5.55 11.01
CA HIS A 189 -0.14 5.24 11.62
C HIS A 189 0.81 4.69 10.55
N ASN A 190 1.74 5.50 10.08
CA ASN A 190 2.70 5.13 9.04
C ASN A 190 4.15 5.23 9.56
N SER A 191 4.71 4.10 10.01
CA SER A 191 6.14 3.91 10.26
C SER A 191 6.89 3.32 9.05
N GLY A 192 6.16 2.77 8.07
CA GLY A 192 6.68 2.20 6.83
C GLY A 192 6.79 3.20 5.68
N GLN A 193 6.83 2.68 4.46
CA GLN A 193 6.93 3.45 3.23
C GLN A 193 5.59 3.50 2.48
N ILE A 194 5.29 4.67 1.92
CA ILE A 194 4.25 4.91 0.92
C ILE A 194 4.96 5.45 -0.34
N CYS A 195 4.64 4.89 -1.50
CA CYS A 195 5.15 5.30 -2.81
C CYS A 195 4.01 5.69 -3.74
N LEU A 196 4.17 6.80 -4.47
CA LEU A 196 3.24 7.30 -5.48
C LEU A 196 3.97 7.41 -6.82
N HIS A 197 3.37 6.84 -7.88
CA HIS A 197 3.80 7.01 -9.27
C HIS A 197 2.61 7.51 -10.09
N ASN A 198 2.77 8.65 -10.77
CA ASN A 198 1.72 9.36 -11.50
C ASN A 198 0.41 9.58 -10.70
N HIS A 199 0.48 9.83 -9.39
CA HIS A 199 -0.69 9.98 -8.51
C HIS A 199 -0.73 11.33 -7.78
N LEU A 200 -1.93 11.76 -7.39
CA LEU A 200 -2.13 12.73 -6.31
C LEU A 200 -2.38 11.97 -4.99
N PHE A 201 -1.80 12.43 -3.88
CA PHE A 201 -2.24 12.12 -2.53
C PHE A 201 -2.79 13.39 -1.87
N GLN A 202 -3.92 13.28 -1.17
CA GLN A 202 -4.52 14.38 -0.43
C GLN A 202 -4.82 13.97 1.01
N GLN A 203 -4.26 14.71 1.97
CA GLN A 203 -4.36 14.44 3.40
C GLN A 203 -5.80 14.57 3.92
N GLN A 204 -6.37 13.42 4.34
CA GLN A 204 -7.71 13.34 4.95
C GLN A 204 -7.70 13.59 6.47
N GLY A 205 -6.64 13.18 7.16
CA GLY A 205 -6.55 13.19 8.62
C GLY A 205 -5.12 13.32 9.15
N ASN A 206 -4.90 12.84 10.38
CA ASN A 206 -3.60 12.87 11.04
C ASN A 206 -2.65 11.82 10.46
N ILE A 207 -1.36 12.14 10.38
CA ILE A 207 -0.30 11.22 9.97
C ILE A 207 0.69 11.05 11.12
N VAL A 208 0.68 9.88 11.75
CA VAL A 208 1.46 9.55 12.94
C VAL A 208 2.55 8.53 12.60
N GLY A 209 3.73 8.67 13.18
CA GLY A 209 4.88 7.79 12.95
C GLY A 209 5.88 8.29 11.92
N GLY A 210 7.15 7.99 12.16
CA GLY A 210 8.32 8.46 11.40
C GLY A 210 8.59 7.76 10.07
N GLY A 211 7.55 7.30 9.37
CA GLY A 211 7.67 6.68 8.05
C GLY A 211 7.89 7.68 6.92
N CYS A 212 7.87 7.19 5.68
CA CYS A 212 8.14 8.00 4.49
C CYS A 212 7.00 7.96 3.46
N LEU A 213 6.61 9.11 2.93
CA LEU A 213 5.71 9.25 1.78
C LEU A 213 6.49 9.83 0.60
N THR A 214 6.69 9.01 -0.43
CA THR A 214 7.51 9.30 -1.61
C THR A 214 6.63 9.61 -2.81
N ALA A 215 6.82 10.79 -3.42
CA ALA A 215 6.30 11.14 -4.73
C ALA A 215 7.36 10.92 -5.80
N ASN A 216 7.05 10.07 -6.77
CA ASN A 216 7.86 9.74 -7.93
C ASN A 216 7.00 9.87 -9.19
N GLU A 217 7.64 9.93 -10.37
CA GLU A 217 6.97 10.03 -11.68
C GLU A 217 5.82 11.05 -11.70
N ASN A 218 6.13 12.33 -11.56
CA ASN A 218 5.14 13.42 -11.64
C ASN A 218 3.97 13.27 -10.64
N SER A 219 4.25 12.76 -9.43
CA SER A 219 3.24 12.63 -8.36
C SER A 219 3.16 13.90 -7.51
N SER A 220 2.03 14.11 -6.85
CA SER A 220 1.78 15.31 -6.04
C SER A 220 1.29 14.95 -4.63
N ILE A 221 1.79 15.68 -3.64
CA ILE A 221 1.45 15.54 -2.21
C ILE A 221 0.72 16.80 -1.78
N PHE A 222 -0.56 16.72 -1.38
CA PHE A 222 -1.31 17.85 -0.84
C PHE A 222 -1.65 17.66 0.64
N LEU A 223 -0.99 18.45 1.50
CA LEU A 223 -1.30 18.54 2.92
C LEU A 223 -2.47 19.51 3.13
N SER A 224 -3.67 19.06 2.75
CA SER A 224 -4.90 19.87 2.72
C SER A 224 -5.50 20.21 4.08
N ASN A 225 -5.04 19.61 5.17
CA ASN A 225 -5.64 19.79 6.50
C ASN A 225 -4.62 20.35 7.51
N CYS A 226 -4.62 21.68 7.66
CA CYS A 226 -3.76 22.39 8.61
C CYS A 226 -4.11 22.09 10.08
N ASN A 227 -5.32 21.61 10.38
CA ASN A 227 -5.71 21.25 11.74
C ASN A 227 -5.12 19.89 12.13
N SER A 228 -5.26 18.88 11.27
CA SER A 228 -4.71 17.54 11.48
C SER A 228 -3.21 17.54 11.77
N ASN A 229 -2.79 16.69 12.70
CA ASN A 229 -1.38 16.53 13.05
C ASN A 229 -0.61 15.76 11.97
N ILE A 230 0.66 16.12 11.77
CA ILE A 230 1.64 15.32 11.04
C ILE A 230 2.86 15.29 11.94
N ASP A 231 3.31 14.10 12.33
CA ASP A 231 4.44 13.96 13.24
C ASP A 231 5.72 14.55 12.64
N SER A 232 6.50 15.24 13.48
CA SER A 232 7.77 15.88 13.11
C SER A 232 8.88 14.89 12.73
N THR A 233 8.64 13.59 12.86
CA THR A 233 9.51 12.51 12.39
C THR A 233 9.10 11.98 11.00
N HIS A 234 7.87 12.24 10.56
CA HIS A 234 7.40 11.81 9.23
C HIS A 234 8.17 12.54 8.12
N SER A 235 8.38 11.87 7.00
CA SER A 235 9.24 12.35 5.92
C SER A 235 8.56 12.31 4.57
N PHE A 236 8.58 13.45 3.86
CA PHE A 236 8.10 13.55 2.48
C PHE A 236 9.31 13.56 1.54
N TYR A 237 9.27 12.77 0.46
CA TYR A 237 10.39 12.67 -0.50
C TYR A 237 9.91 12.93 -1.92
N LEU A 238 10.47 13.94 -2.58
CA LEU A 238 10.31 14.19 -4.01
C LEU A 238 11.44 13.45 -4.74
N ALA A 239 11.15 12.27 -5.29
CA ALA A 239 12.15 11.39 -5.88
C ALA A 239 12.57 11.78 -7.31
N ASP A 240 11.77 12.59 -8.00
CA ASP A 240 12.05 13.09 -9.35
C ASP A 240 11.96 14.63 -9.46
N CYS A 241 12.30 15.15 -10.63
CA CYS A 241 12.25 16.57 -10.97
C CYS A 241 10.85 17.09 -11.37
N LYS A 242 9.81 16.26 -11.36
CA LYS A 242 8.45 16.60 -11.84
C LYS A 242 7.42 16.66 -10.73
N SER A 243 7.66 15.93 -9.64
CA SER A 243 6.75 15.81 -8.51
C SER A 243 6.56 17.14 -7.76
N SER A 244 5.53 17.23 -6.93
CA SER A 244 5.22 18.45 -6.19
C SER A 244 4.72 18.19 -4.77
N MET A 245 4.95 19.15 -3.88
CA MET A 245 4.37 19.16 -2.54
C MET A 245 3.68 20.50 -2.27
N ARG A 246 2.39 20.46 -1.97
CA ARG A 246 1.59 21.62 -1.60
C ARG A 246 1.10 21.46 -0.16
N ALA A 247 1.07 22.53 0.62
CA ALA A 247 0.50 22.53 1.96
C ALA A 247 -0.57 23.62 2.12
N LYS A 248 -1.60 23.36 2.93
CA LYS A 248 -2.60 24.38 3.25
C LYS A 248 -1.97 25.50 4.06
N ALA A 249 -2.10 26.75 3.61
CA ALA A 249 -1.56 27.91 4.30
C ALA A 249 -2.23 28.10 5.67
N SER A 250 -1.44 28.46 6.70
CA SER A 250 -1.90 28.49 8.10
C SER A 250 -1.35 29.69 8.87
N SER A 251 -2.14 30.26 9.77
CA SER A 251 -1.65 31.22 10.78
C SER A 251 -0.84 30.54 11.88
N LYS A 252 -1.04 29.23 12.07
CA LYS A 252 -0.21 28.35 12.91
C LYS A 252 0.66 27.49 12.01
N SER A 253 1.81 28.03 11.63
CA SER A 253 2.81 27.37 10.77
C SER A 253 3.27 26.03 11.38
N LYS A 254 3.31 24.97 10.58
CA LYS A 254 3.92 23.67 10.90
C LYS A 254 5.20 23.50 10.09
N THR A 255 6.08 22.59 10.51
CA THR A 255 7.34 22.29 9.81
C THR A 255 7.33 20.85 9.31
N PHE A 256 7.37 20.66 7.99
CA PHE A 256 7.38 19.34 7.35
C PHE A 256 8.80 18.96 6.90
N ASN A 257 9.23 17.71 7.10
CA ASN A 257 10.51 17.25 6.56
C ASN A 257 10.35 16.91 5.07
N VAL A 258 11.10 17.59 4.20
CA VAL A 258 11.06 17.37 2.76
C VAL A 258 12.45 17.05 2.23
N TYR A 259 12.55 15.97 1.47
CA TYR A 259 13.77 15.50 0.83
C TYR A 259 13.63 15.58 -0.69
N GLY A 260 14.76 15.69 -1.41
CA GLY A 260 14.79 15.66 -2.88
C GLY A 260 14.37 16.95 -3.59
N PHE A 261 14.16 18.06 -2.87
CA PHE A 261 13.78 19.34 -3.48
C PHE A 261 14.91 19.87 -4.39
N GLY A 262 14.63 19.95 -5.69
CA GLY A 262 15.57 20.34 -6.75
C GLY A 262 15.33 19.65 -8.09
N GLY A 263 16.20 19.92 -9.04
CA GLY A 263 16.07 19.49 -10.43
C GLY A 263 14.88 20.11 -11.18
N GLY A 264 14.11 20.99 -10.54
CA GLY A 264 12.92 21.62 -11.08
C GLY A 264 11.58 21.20 -10.46
N ASN A 265 11.58 20.32 -9.44
CA ASN A 265 10.37 20.04 -8.65
C ASN A 265 9.97 21.23 -7.75
N MET A 266 8.77 21.17 -7.16
CA MET A 266 8.10 22.34 -6.55
C MET A 266 7.59 22.08 -5.12
N ILE A 267 7.72 23.09 -4.26
CA ILE A 267 7.07 23.16 -2.94
C ILE A 267 6.20 24.42 -2.89
N GLY A 268 4.94 24.32 -2.46
CA GLY A 268 3.99 25.43 -2.51
C GLY A 268 2.90 25.46 -1.43
N LEU A 269 2.06 26.50 -1.51
CA LEU A 269 0.87 26.69 -0.69
C LEU A 269 -0.41 26.55 -1.54
N ASP A 270 -1.57 26.40 -0.89
CA ASP A 270 -2.89 26.50 -1.55
C ASP A 270 -3.34 27.95 -1.83
N LEU A 271 -2.48 28.93 -1.57
CA LEU A 271 -2.68 30.35 -1.84
C LEU A 271 -1.43 30.94 -2.55
N PRO A 272 -1.58 32.02 -3.35
CA PRO A 272 -0.44 32.75 -3.92
C PRO A 272 0.55 33.22 -2.85
N LEU A 273 1.84 33.06 -3.14
CA LEU A 273 2.91 33.61 -2.30
C LEU A 273 2.94 35.14 -2.38
N LEU A 274 3.46 35.80 -1.34
CA LEU A 274 3.70 37.25 -1.37
C LEU A 274 4.72 37.61 -2.48
N SER A 275 4.56 38.78 -3.11
CA SER A 275 5.36 39.18 -4.26
C SER A 275 6.86 39.26 -3.96
N GLY A 276 7.68 38.76 -4.89
CA GLY A 276 9.15 38.84 -4.82
C GLY A 276 9.75 38.07 -3.64
N VAL A 277 10.83 38.60 -3.07
CA VAL A 277 11.55 37.97 -1.93
C VAL A 277 10.76 37.93 -0.62
N ASN A 278 9.56 38.50 -0.56
CA ASN A 278 8.70 38.43 0.62
C ASN A 278 7.87 37.14 0.70
N GLY A 279 7.66 36.43 -0.42
CA GLY A 279 6.87 35.19 -0.49
C GLY A 279 7.54 33.97 0.12
N TRP A 280 8.84 34.03 0.38
CA TRP A 280 9.60 32.91 0.93
C TRP A 280 10.84 33.41 1.68
N CYS A 281 11.38 32.61 2.59
CA CYS A 281 12.71 32.83 3.13
C CYS A 281 13.40 31.52 3.50
N TYR A 282 14.69 31.39 3.17
CA TYR A 282 15.50 30.21 3.45
C TYR A 282 16.63 30.52 4.44
N ASN A 283 16.69 29.73 5.51
CA ASN A 283 17.77 29.74 6.50
C ASN A 283 18.78 28.63 6.16
N ALA A 284 19.99 29.03 5.76
CA ALA A 284 21.05 28.12 5.34
C ALA A 284 21.70 27.32 6.50
N VAL A 285 21.52 27.74 7.75
CA VAL A 285 22.05 27.06 8.94
C VAL A 285 21.11 25.96 9.42
N SER A 286 19.80 26.24 9.52
CA SER A 286 18.80 25.25 9.93
C SER A 286 18.23 24.42 8.78
N GLY A 287 18.47 24.82 7.53
CA GLY A 287 17.93 24.17 6.34
C GLY A 287 16.40 24.32 6.17
N ILE A 288 15.80 25.31 6.85
CA ILE A 288 14.35 25.57 6.79
C ILE A 288 14.04 26.59 5.71
N LEU A 289 13.10 26.24 4.84
CA LEU A 289 12.40 27.12 3.91
C LEU A 289 11.02 27.44 4.48
N THR A 290 10.72 28.73 4.70
CA THR A 290 9.36 29.21 5.00
C THR A 290 8.74 29.75 3.73
N LEU A 291 7.48 29.38 3.44
CA LEU A 291 6.64 30.02 2.41
C LEU A 291 5.56 30.88 3.09
N LYS A 292 5.22 32.02 2.48
CA LYS A 292 4.35 33.07 3.06
C LYS A 292 3.32 33.56 2.05
N ALA A 293 2.07 33.65 2.49
CA ALA A 293 0.93 34.18 1.74
C ALA A 293 0.28 35.37 2.47
N LYS A 294 -0.69 36.03 1.83
CA LYS A 294 -1.44 37.16 2.41
C LYS A 294 -2.17 36.76 3.69
N GLY A 295 -2.28 37.69 4.66
CA GLY A 295 -3.00 37.46 5.92
C GLY A 295 -2.17 36.75 7.00
N ASN A 296 -0.85 36.91 7.00
CA ASN A 296 0.09 36.27 7.92
C ASN A 296 0.04 34.72 7.89
N LEU A 297 -0.38 34.16 6.75
CA LEU A 297 -0.44 32.71 6.53
C LEU A 297 0.91 32.20 6.02
N SER A 298 1.35 31.05 6.52
CA SER A 298 2.65 30.45 6.18
C SER A 298 2.67 28.93 6.38
N GLN A 299 3.71 28.29 5.86
CA GLN A 299 4.16 26.95 6.28
C GLN A 299 5.70 26.85 6.19
N ASN A 300 6.30 25.95 6.97
CA ASN A 300 7.72 25.67 6.97
C ASN A 300 8.03 24.28 6.38
N PHE A 301 9.17 24.19 5.70
CA PHE A 301 9.67 22.97 5.07
C PHE A 301 11.15 22.81 5.43
N SER A 302 11.47 21.76 6.19
CA SER A 302 12.84 21.33 6.48
C SER A 302 13.40 20.65 5.23
N ILE A 303 14.01 21.43 4.34
CA ILE A 303 14.58 20.98 3.05
C ILE A 303 16.07 20.60 3.14
N GLY A 304 16.76 21.09 4.17
CA GLY A 304 18.18 20.84 4.43
C GLY A 304 19.09 22.00 4.03
N CYS A 305 20.37 21.90 4.38
CA CYS A 305 21.37 22.93 4.14
C CYS A 305 21.94 22.87 2.71
N GLY A 306 22.62 23.94 2.25
CA GLY A 306 23.35 23.95 0.99
C GLY A 306 22.57 24.34 -0.27
N TYR A 307 21.39 24.96 -0.14
CA TYR A 307 20.66 25.52 -1.29
C TYR A 307 21.19 26.92 -1.65
N ASP A 308 21.35 27.17 -2.95
CA ASP A 308 21.72 28.48 -3.51
C ASP A 308 20.48 29.37 -3.63
N LYS A 309 20.47 30.50 -2.90
CA LYS A 309 19.30 31.40 -2.87
C LYS A 309 18.92 31.97 -4.24
N ASN A 310 19.86 32.06 -5.18
CA ASN A 310 19.62 32.61 -6.52
C ASN A 310 18.95 31.60 -7.47
N LYS A 311 18.80 30.33 -7.06
CA LYS A 311 18.18 29.26 -7.86
C LYS A 311 16.74 28.94 -7.46
N PHE A 312 16.19 29.66 -6.47
CA PHE A 312 14.76 29.63 -6.15
C PHE A 312 13.97 30.56 -7.09
N GLN A 313 12.84 30.08 -7.59
CA GLN A 313 11.96 30.81 -8.51
C GLN A 313 10.50 30.65 -8.06
N ILE A 314 9.78 31.76 -7.89
CA ILE A 314 8.32 31.71 -7.70
C ILE A 314 7.67 31.27 -9.02
N THR A 315 6.73 30.35 -8.92
CA THR A 315 6.01 29.77 -10.06
C THR A 315 4.54 29.51 -9.70
N SER A 316 3.70 29.43 -10.72
CA SER A 316 2.37 28.84 -10.58
C SER A 316 2.47 27.34 -10.28
N ASP A 317 1.63 26.86 -9.37
CA ASP A 317 1.44 25.42 -9.14
C ASP A 317 0.24 24.95 -9.97
N CYS A 318 0.51 24.16 -11.01
CA CYS A 318 -0.48 23.57 -11.92
C CYS A 318 -0.55 22.04 -11.77
N SER A 319 -0.29 21.51 -10.57
CA SER A 319 -0.26 20.07 -10.29
C SER A 319 -1.59 19.38 -10.62
N VAL A 320 -1.56 18.32 -11.44
CA VAL A 320 -2.77 17.65 -11.95
C VAL A 320 -3.64 17.12 -10.79
N GLY A 321 -4.95 17.39 -10.86
CA GLY A 321 -5.92 17.02 -9.82
C GLY A 321 -6.06 18.05 -8.68
N LEU A 322 -5.26 19.12 -8.67
CA LEU A 322 -5.43 20.26 -7.78
C LEU A 322 -5.83 21.50 -8.58
N SER A 323 -6.57 22.41 -7.96
CA SER A 323 -6.81 23.75 -8.53
C SER A 323 -5.48 24.47 -8.73
N SER A 324 -5.29 25.10 -9.90
CA SER A 324 -4.07 25.85 -10.20
C SER A 324 -3.95 27.10 -9.32
N VAL A 325 -2.77 27.35 -8.77
CA VAL A 325 -2.49 28.52 -7.92
C VAL A 325 -1.40 29.36 -8.57
N SER A 326 -1.78 30.52 -9.12
CA SER A 326 -0.84 31.47 -9.72
C SER A 326 0.14 31.97 -8.66
N ASN A 327 1.44 31.90 -8.94
CA ASN A 327 2.53 32.20 -7.99
C ASN A 327 2.42 31.45 -6.63
N GLY A 328 1.76 30.28 -6.59
CA GLY A 328 1.53 29.50 -5.36
C GLY A 328 2.72 28.66 -4.87
N ALA A 329 3.76 28.48 -5.69
CA ALA A 329 4.88 27.60 -5.37
C ALA A 329 6.25 28.23 -5.59
N LEU A 330 7.25 27.63 -4.95
CA LEU A 330 8.66 27.87 -5.16
C LEU A 330 9.27 26.63 -5.84
N LYS A 331 9.92 26.85 -6.98
CA LYS A 331 10.71 25.88 -7.72
C LYS A 331 12.19 26.07 -7.37
N TYR A 332 12.95 24.99 -7.27
CA TYR A 332 14.42 25.07 -7.20
C TYR A 332 15.03 24.53 -8.49
N ASN A 333 15.66 25.43 -9.26
CA ASN A 333 16.25 25.12 -10.57
C ASN A 333 17.68 24.52 -10.47
N GLY A 334 18.26 24.43 -9.27
CA GLY A 334 19.53 23.74 -9.03
C GLY A 334 19.34 22.24 -8.78
N PRO A 335 20.42 21.43 -8.85
CA PRO A 335 20.38 20.04 -8.38
C PRO A 335 20.12 20.00 -6.87
N CYS A 336 19.34 19.01 -6.40
CA CYS A 336 19.08 18.84 -4.97
C CYS A 336 20.41 18.71 -4.19
N PRO A 337 20.66 19.55 -3.15
CA PRO A 337 21.82 19.40 -2.29
C PRO A 337 21.87 18.02 -1.63
N LYS A 338 23.09 17.50 -1.40
CA LYS A 338 23.29 16.16 -0.81
C LYS A 338 22.82 16.15 0.65
N ARG A 339 21.68 15.47 0.91
CA ARG A 339 21.13 15.20 2.24
C ARG A 339 20.93 13.70 2.40
N LYS A 340 21.34 13.11 3.53
CA LYS A 340 21.10 11.70 3.83
C LYS A 340 19.58 11.47 3.96
N LEU A 341 19.04 10.53 3.17
CA LEU A 341 17.65 10.09 3.30
C LEU A 341 17.45 9.29 4.60
N PRO A 342 16.28 9.38 5.25
CA PRO A 342 15.88 8.46 6.32
C PRO A 342 15.91 7.00 5.83
N ALA A 343 16.25 6.05 6.69
CA ALA A 343 16.37 4.64 6.32
C ALA A 343 15.06 3.98 5.81
N VAL A 344 13.92 4.63 6.07
CA VAL A 344 12.59 4.26 5.56
C VAL A 344 12.27 4.88 4.18
N CYS A 345 12.91 5.98 3.79
CA CYS A 345 12.81 6.57 2.45
C CYS A 345 13.73 5.82 1.47
N LYS A 346 13.36 4.60 1.09
CA LYS A 346 14.08 3.75 0.13
C LYS A 346 13.66 4.09 -1.31
N PRO A 347 14.42 3.68 -2.34
CA PRO A 347 13.89 3.66 -3.71
C PRO A 347 12.60 2.84 -3.78
N CYS A 348 11.57 3.35 -4.47
CA CYS A 348 10.30 2.65 -4.60
C CYS A 348 10.47 1.36 -5.39
N LYS A 349 9.86 0.26 -4.90
CA LYS A 349 9.89 -1.03 -5.59
C LYS A 349 9.00 -1.03 -6.84
N PRO A 350 9.41 -1.71 -7.92
CA PRO A 350 8.54 -1.98 -9.06
C PRO A 350 7.38 -2.91 -8.64
N ILE A 351 6.30 -2.90 -9.41
CA ILE A 351 5.14 -3.77 -9.17
C ILE A 351 5.53 -5.23 -9.44
N PRO A 352 5.32 -6.18 -8.50
CA PRO A 352 5.57 -7.60 -8.74
C PRO A 352 4.70 -8.16 -9.87
N SER A 353 5.25 -9.06 -10.66
CA SER A 353 4.49 -9.82 -11.66
C SER A 353 3.55 -10.81 -10.99
N CYS A 354 2.26 -10.78 -11.36
CA CYS A 354 1.28 -11.70 -10.82
C CYS A 354 1.55 -13.15 -11.31
N PRO A 355 1.73 -14.14 -10.41
CA PRO A 355 2.10 -15.51 -10.78
C PRO A 355 1.15 -16.12 -11.81
N GLN A 356 1.72 -16.66 -12.89
CA GLN A 356 0.94 -17.29 -13.96
C GLN A 356 0.74 -18.81 -13.75
N GLY A 357 1.49 -19.40 -12.81
CA GLY A 357 1.60 -20.85 -12.67
C GLY A 357 2.39 -21.50 -13.82
N THR A 358 2.95 -22.67 -13.56
CA THR A 358 3.70 -23.44 -14.56
C THR A 358 2.76 -23.89 -15.66
N THR A 359 2.80 -23.22 -16.81
CA THR A 359 1.95 -23.56 -17.96
C THR A 359 2.66 -24.59 -18.82
N THR A 360 2.51 -25.87 -18.50
CA THR A 360 2.99 -26.98 -19.35
C THR A 360 2.23 -26.94 -20.68
N LYS A 361 2.80 -26.28 -21.68
CA LYS A 361 2.27 -26.27 -23.06
C LYS A 361 2.61 -27.59 -23.76
N THR A 362 1.89 -28.64 -23.41
CA THR A 362 1.85 -29.88 -24.20
C THR A 362 1.23 -29.57 -25.56
N THR A 363 2.06 -29.17 -26.52
CA THR A 363 1.61 -28.68 -27.83
C THR A 363 1.49 -29.87 -28.78
N THR A 364 0.54 -30.76 -28.50
CA THR A 364 0.37 -32.03 -29.21
C THR A 364 -0.07 -31.81 -30.66
N LYS A 365 0.90 -31.64 -31.56
CA LYS A 365 0.68 -31.71 -33.02
C LYS A 365 0.50 -33.17 -33.43
N SER A 366 -0.69 -33.71 -33.16
CA SER A 366 -1.06 -35.07 -33.56
C SER A 366 -1.18 -35.20 -35.09
N SER A 367 -0.09 -35.53 -35.76
CA SER A 367 -0.12 -36.09 -37.11
C SER A 367 -0.33 -37.60 -37.03
N SER A 368 -1.44 -38.11 -37.57
CA SER A 368 -1.84 -39.51 -37.45
C SER A 368 -1.15 -40.42 -38.47
N THR A 369 -0.47 -41.48 -38.02
CA THR A 369 -0.67 -42.91 -38.38
C THR A 369 0.58 -43.74 -38.09
N GLY A 370 0.40 -45.05 -37.89
CA GLY A 370 1.49 -46.02 -37.69
C GLY A 370 1.79 -46.29 -36.21
N ALA A 371 1.86 -47.57 -35.84
CA ALA A 371 2.35 -47.98 -34.53
C ALA A 371 3.89 -48.02 -34.56
N SER A 372 4.52 -47.22 -33.71
CA SER A 372 5.97 -47.24 -33.48
C SER A 372 6.26 -47.37 -31.98
N THR A 373 7.38 -48.00 -31.65
CA THR A 373 7.93 -47.97 -30.28
C THR A 373 8.18 -46.51 -29.85
N PRO A 374 8.07 -46.18 -28.55
CA PRO A 374 8.44 -44.87 -28.04
C PRO A 374 9.88 -44.51 -28.43
N ASN A 375 10.12 -43.25 -28.81
CA ASN A 375 11.48 -42.73 -28.94
C ASN A 375 12.19 -42.83 -27.57
N PRO A 376 13.48 -43.23 -27.51
CA PRO A 376 14.29 -43.01 -26.32
C PRO A 376 14.34 -41.52 -25.97
N GLN A 377 14.43 -41.20 -24.68
CA GLN A 377 14.46 -39.82 -24.19
C GLN A 377 15.83 -39.49 -23.57
N THR A 378 16.36 -38.31 -23.87
CA THR A 378 17.49 -37.70 -23.15
C THR A 378 17.02 -36.45 -22.37
N THR A 379 17.78 -36.05 -21.35
CA THR A 379 17.46 -34.89 -20.51
C THR A 379 18.67 -33.97 -20.41
N VAL A 380 18.48 -32.69 -20.67
CA VAL A 380 19.52 -31.65 -20.70
C VAL A 380 19.11 -30.50 -19.77
N THR A 381 20.02 -30.03 -18.92
CA THR A 381 19.77 -28.87 -18.05
C THR A 381 20.36 -27.61 -18.67
N SER A 382 19.57 -26.55 -18.79
CA SER A 382 19.97 -25.23 -19.31
C SER A 382 19.75 -24.14 -18.25
N THR A 383 20.31 -22.94 -18.42
CA THR A 383 20.08 -21.79 -17.55
C THR A 383 19.34 -20.67 -18.27
N TRP A 384 18.32 -20.08 -17.62
CA TRP A 384 17.50 -19.01 -18.21
C TRP A 384 17.24 -17.86 -17.23
N THR A 385 16.80 -16.72 -17.75
CA THR A 385 16.62 -15.47 -17.00
C THR A 385 15.30 -15.39 -16.19
N GLY A 386 14.57 -16.50 -16.06
CA GLY A 386 13.34 -16.59 -15.27
C GLY A 386 13.58 -16.90 -13.78
N PHE A 387 12.53 -16.76 -12.98
CA PHE A 387 12.55 -16.99 -11.52
C PHE A 387 12.01 -18.36 -11.07
N TYR A 388 11.81 -19.29 -12.01
CA TYR A 388 11.28 -20.62 -11.76
C TYR A 388 11.91 -21.64 -12.72
N THR A 389 11.92 -22.92 -12.35
CA THR A 389 12.30 -23.98 -13.29
C THR A 389 11.18 -24.19 -14.31
N THR A 390 11.52 -24.29 -15.59
CA THR A 390 10.60 -24.66 -16.67
C THR A 390 11.14 -25.88 -17.43
N VAL A 391 10.26 -26.59 -18.15
CA VAL A 391 10.59 -27.82 -18.87
C VAL A 391 9.99 -27.75 -20.27
N VAL A 392 10.81 -28.05 -21.28
CA VAL A 392 10.45 -28.10 -22.69
C VAL A 392 10.82 -29.48 -23.23
N THR A 393 9.90 -30.16 -23.92
CA THR A 393 10.17 -31.43 -24.61
C THR A 393 10.22 -31.18 -26.11
N GLU A 394 11.37 -31.47 -26.72
CA GLU A 394 11.54 -31.52 -28.17
C GLU A 394 11.39 -32.98 -28.64
N THR A 395 10.30 -33.28 -29.33
CA THR A 395 9.99 -34.61 -29.85
C THR A 395 10.68 -34.84 -31.20
N ALA A 396 11.41 -35.93 -31.34
CA ALA A 396 12.07 -36.31 -32.59
C ALA A 396 11.11 -37.06 -33.53
N THR A 397 11.48 -37.22 -34.80
CA THR A 397 10.82 -38.15 -35.72
C THR A 397 10.90 -39.59 -35.19
N PRO A 398 9.96 -40.49 -35.51
CA PRO A 398 9.96 -41.87 -35.02
C PRO A 398 11.30 -42.58 -35.26
N GLY A 399 11.89 -43.14 -34.19
CA GLY A 399 13.22 -43.75 -34.20
C GLY A 399 14.38 -42.79 -33.89
N GLY A 400 14.11 -41.51 -33.66
CA GLY A 400 15.06 -40.55 -33.09
C GLY A 400 15.02 -40.51 -31.55
N THR A 401 15.72 -39.56 -30.95
CA THR A 401 15.78 -39.36 -29.49
C THR A 401 15.08 -38.07 -29.09
N ASP A 402 14.06 -38.16 -28.24
CA ASP A 402 13.35 -37.00 -27.69
C ASP A 402 14.23 -36.29 -26.65
N THR A 403 14.24 -34.95 -26.63
CA THR A 403 15.09 -34.15 -25.73
C THR A 403 14.24 -33.36 -24.75
N VAL A 404 14.41 -33.60 -23.45
CA VAL A 404 13.78 -32.82 -22.38
C VAL A 404 14.77 -31.79 -21.84
N ILE A 405 14.51 -30.53 -22.15
CA ILE A 405 15.27 -29.37 -21.69
C ILE A 405 14.67 -28.87 -20.38
N VAL A 406 15.45 -28.93 -19.30
CA VAL A 406 15.09 -28.40 -17.98
C VAL A 406 15.82 -27.07 -17.78
N GLU A 407 15.11 -25.95 -17.90
CA GLU A 407 15.70 -24.62 -17.72
C GLU A 407 15.59 -24.18 -16.26
N VAL A 408 16.74 -24.00 -15.59
CA VAL A 408 16.82 -23.50 -14.21
C VAL A 408 17.22 -22.02 -14.15
N PRO A 409 16.76 -21.25 -13.16
CA PRO A 409 17.13 -19.84 -13.01
C PRO A 409 18.64 -19.59 -13.00
N SER A 410 19.11 -18.64 -13.82
CA SER A 410 20.53 -18.28 -13.94
C SER A 410 21.10 -17.55 -12.73
N SER A 411 20.25 -17.09 -11.81
CA SER A 411 20.63 -16.51 -10.51
C SER A 411 20.23 -17.45 -9.36
N PRO A 412 21.15 -17.90 -8.50
CA PRO A 412 20.78 -18.69 -7.33
C PRO A 412 19.94 -17.85 -6.37
N ASN A 413 18.71 -18.28 -6.15
CA ASN A 413 17.86 -17.77 -5.07
C ASN A 413 18.56 -18.13 -3.73
N PRO A 414 18.69 -17.21 -2.74
CA PRO A 414 19.39 -17.52 -1.49
C PRO A 414 18.69 -18.63 -0.71
N GLN A 415 19.22 -19.85 -0.80
CA GLN A 415 18.73 -21.01 -0.07
C GLN A 415 19.26 -20.98 1.38
N THR A 416 18.37 -20.76 2.33
CA THR A 416 18.67 -20.99 3.75
C THR A 416 18.48 -22.47 4.07
N THR A 417 19.54 -23.26 3.97
CA THR A 417 19.52 -24.66 4.44
C THR A 417 19.35 -24.68 5.95
N VAL A 418 18.27 -25.29 6.43
CA VAL A 418 18.05 -25.58 7.86
C VAL A 418 18.35 -27.06 8.09
N THR A 419 19.50 -27.37 8.68
CA THR A 419 19.75 -28.68 9.29
C THR A 419 18.98 -28.79 10.60
N SER A 420 18.33 -29.93 10.79
CA SER A 420 17.63 -30.36 12.01
C SER A 420 18.61 -30.87 13.07
#